data_AF-A0A9P7D0T0-F1
#
_entry.id   AF-A0A9P7D0T0-F1
#
_cell.length_a   1.000
_cell.length_b   1.000
_cell.length_c   1.000
_cell.angle_alpha   90.00
_cell.angle_beta   90.00
_cell.angle_gamma   90.00
#
_symmetry.space_group_name_H-M   'P 1'
#
loop_
_entity.id
_entity.type
_entity.pdbx_description
1 polymer ?
#
loop_
_entity_poly.entity_id
_entity_poly.type
_entity_poly.pdbx_seq_one_letter_code
_entity_poly.pdbx_strand_id
1 'polypeptide(L)'
;DVLNRVNPSYFRQPQPQAGAYQDPDPRQQAQKARHLSKYIFPLQYGLSNVFSQPSAAKETYKQPNFADREREIELFGTCKTPKRLKDVLVLLEKMIWRHGKCGYKLLRDKVCPSKV
;
A
#
# COMPACT_ATOMS: atom_id res chain seq x y z
N ASP A 1 -3.68 1.04 7.67
CA ASP A 1 -3.13 1.64 6.43
C ASP A 1 -2.15 0.67 5.80
N VAL A 2 -2.38 0.30 4.53
CA VAL A 2 -1.51 -0.63 3.77
C VAL A 2 -0.10 -0.10 3.61
N LEU A 3 0.08 1.21 3.45
CA LEU A 3 1.40 1.80 3.24
C LEU A 3 2.30 1.61 4.46
N ASN A 4 1.71 1.68 5.66
CA ASN A 4 2.41 1.41 6.91
C ASN A 4 2.76 -0.08 7.11
N ARG A 5 2.04 -1.02 6.47
CA ARG A 5 2.44 -2.45 6.44
C ARG A 5 3.66 -2.67 5.54
N VAL A 6 3.76 -1.90 4.46
CA VAL A 6 4.81 -2.02 3.44
C VAL A 6 6.09 -1.26 3.81
N ASN A 7 5.93 -0.05 4.36
CA ASN A 7 7.01 0.85 4.77
C ASN A 7 6.54 1.79 5.90
N PRO A 8 6.59 1.35 7.17
CA PRO A 8 6.10 2.14 8.30
C PRO A 8 6.66 3.57 8.34
N SER A 9 5.78 4.57 8.44
CA SER A 9 6.15 6.00 8.49
C SER A 9 6.44 6.53 9.90
N TYR A 10 6.02 5.80 10.94
CA TYR A 10 6.11 6.23 12.35
C TYR A 10 7.41 5.79 13.04
N PHE A 11 8.14 4.84 12.47
CA PHE A 11 9.48 4.50 12.96
C PHE A 11 10.50 5.39 12.28
N ARG A 12 11.08 6.34 13.03
CA ARG A 12 12.35 6.93 12.61
C ARG A 12 13.37 5.79 12.63
N GLN A 13 13.81 5.36 11.44
CA GLN A 13 15.01 4.55 11.39
C GLN A 13 16.14 5.37 12.03
N PRO A 14 16.93 4.78 12.95
CA PRO A 14 18.09 5.45 13.48
C PRO A 14 18.92 5.94 12.29
N GLN A 15 19.31 7.22 12.30
CA GLN A 15 20.19 7.75 11.27
C GLN A 15 21.39 6.82 11.17
N PRO A 16 21.64 6.20 10.00
CA PRO A 16 22.88 5.48 9.80
C PRO A 16 24.01 6.46 10.07
N GLN A 17 25.06 6.01 10.75
CA GLN A 17 26.28 6.80 10.91
C GLN A 17 26.68 7.38 9.55
N ALA A 18 27.13 8.64 9.52
CA ALA A 18 27.44 9.36 8.29
C ALA A 18 28.36 8.51 7.39
N GLY A 19 27.80 7.98 6.30
CA GLY A 19 28.49 7.06 5.37
C GLY A 19 27.84 5.69 5.15
N ALA A 20 26.90 5.25 6.00
CA ALA A 20 26.28 3.91 5.91
C ALA A 20 24.90 3.90 5.20
N TYR A 21 24.71 4.69 4.14
CA TYR A 21 23.50 4.56 3.32
C TYR A 21 23.54 3.25 2.55
N GLN A 22 22.80 2.24 3.00
CA GLN A 22 22.57 1.03 2.21
C GLN A 22 21.44 1.30 1.23
N ASP A 23 21.72 1.13 -0.06
CA ASP A 23 20.68 1.20 -1.07
C ASP A 23 19.72 0.02 -0.85
N PRO A 24 18.42 0.27 -0.61
CA PRO A 24 17.43 -0.79 -0.49
C PRO A 24 17.43 -1.75 -1.69
N ASP A 25 17.42 -3.05 -1.40
CA ASP A 25 17.41 -4.11 -2.41
C ASP A 25 16.30 -3.89 -3.47
N PRO A 26 16.67 -3.72 -4.76
CA PRO A 26 15.72 -3.49 -5.84
C PRO A 26 14.65 -4.56 -5.95
N ARG A 27 14.97 -5.82 -5.61
CA ARG A 27 14.01 -6.93 -5.67
C ARG A 27 12.90 -6.79 -4.63
N GLN A 28 13.27 -6.38 -3.42
CA GLN A 28 12.33 -6.13 -2.34
C GLN A 28 11.45 -4.92 -2.62
N GLN A 29 12.02 -3.84 -3.16
CA GLN A 29 11.24 -2.68 -3.59
C GLN A 29 10.18 -3.06 -4.63
N ALA A 30 10.59 -3.78 -5.68
CA ALA A 30 9.69 -4.21 -6.73
C ALA A 30 8.60 -5.16 -6.19
N GLN A 31 8.93 -6.02 -5.22
CA GLN A 31 7.95 -6.87 -4.55
C GLN A 31 6.93 -6.04 -3.75
N LYS A 32 7.38 -5.06 -2.97
CA LYS A 32 6.52 -4.14 -2.22
C LYS A 32 5.59 -3.35 -3.15
N ALA A 33 6.09 -2.88 -4.29
CA ALA A 33 5.30 -2.18 -5.29
C ALA A 33 4.25 -3.08 -5.95
N ARG A 34 4.61 -4.33 -6.30
CA ARG A 34 3.67 -5.34 -6.81
C ARG A 34 2.62 -5.76 -5.77
N HIS A 35 2.95 -5.70 -4.49
CA HIS A 35 1.99 -5.95 -3.41
C HIS A 35 0.99 -4.79 -3.32
N LEU A 36 1.50 -3.56 -3.26
CA LEU A 36 0.68 -2.35 -3.22
C LEU A 36 -0.22 -2.20 -4.47
N SER A 37 0.26 -2.61 -5.65
CA SER A 37 -0.56 -2.53 -6.87
C SER A 37 -1.79 -3.43 -6.82
N LYS A 38 -1.76 -4.56 -6.09
CA LYS A 38 -2.93 -5.42 -5.88
C LYS A 38 -3.99 -4.76 -5.01
N TYR A 39 -3.57 -3.93 -4.05
CA TYR A 39 -4.48 -3.12 -3.23
C TYR A 39 -5.14 -2.01 -4.04
N ILE A 40 -4.38 -1.30 -4.88
CA ILE A 40 -4.86 -0.13 -5.63
C ILE A 40 -5.64 -0.54 -6.88
N PHE A 41 -5.22 -1.61 -7.56
CA PHE A 41 -5.80 -2.05 -8.84
C PHE A 41 -6.36 -3.48 -8.79
N PRO A 42 -7.19 -3.85 -7.80
CA PRO A 42 -7.63 -5.24 -7.60
C PRO A 42 -8.30 -5.83 -8.84
N LEU A 43 -9.10 -5.02 -9.55
CA LEU A 43 -9.78 -5.42 -10.79
C LEU A 43 -8.80 -5.89 -11.88
N GLN A 44 -7.66 -5.24 -12.05
CA GLN A 44 -6.68 -5.61 -13.08
C GLN A 44 -5.98 -6.94 -12.77
N TYR A 45 -5.99 -7.34 -11.50
CA TYR A 45 -5.48 -8.64 -11.03
C TYR A 45 -6.55 -9.72 -10.95
N GLY A 46 -7.82 -9.39 -11.23
CA GLY A 46 -8.95 -10.31 -11.04
C GLY A 46 -9.31 -10.54 -9.57
N LEU A 47 -8.85 -9.67 -8.66
CA LEU A 47 -9.26 -9.70 -7.26
C LEU A 47 -10.68 -9.12 -7.12
N SER A 48 -11.38 -9.49 -6.05
CA SER A 48 -12.75 -9.02 -5.79
C SER A 48 -12.81 -7.49 -5.76
N ASN A 49 -13.95 -6.86 -5.94
CA ASN A 49 -14.07 -5.41 -5.73
C ASN A 49 -15.53 -5.06 -5.54
N VAL A 50 -15.78 -3.78 -5.29
CA VAL A 50 -17.13 -3.24 -5.09
C VAL A 50 -18.06 -3.58 -6.28
N PHE A 51 -17.52 -3.70 -7.49
CA PHE A 51 -18.29 -4.02 -8.70
C PHE A 51 -18.37 -5.52 -9.01
N SER A 52 -17.62 -6.36 -8.31
CA SER A 52 -17.63 -7.81 -8.55
C SER A 52 -18.79 -8.55 -7.87
N GLN A 53 -19.47 -7.91 -6.92
CA GLN A 53 -20.58 -8.54 -6.21
C GLN A 53 -21.92 -8.06 -6.76
N PRO A 54 -22.78 -8.95 -7.27
CA PRO A 54 -24.17 -8.59 -7.55
C PRO A 54 -24.81 -8.20 -6.21
N SER A 55 -25.43 -7.02 -6.16
CA SER A 55 -26.17 -6.58 -4.99
C SER A 55 -27.27 -7.61 -4.72
N ALA A 56 -27.14 -8.35 -3.61
CA ALA A 56 -28.20 -9.26 -3.20
C ALA A 56 -29.46 -8.41 -2.96
N ALA A 57 -30.55 -8.71 -3.68
CA ALA A 57 -31.85 -8.03 -3.56
C ALA A 57 -32.54 -8.23 -2.19
N LYS A 58 -31.82 -8.70 -1.16
CA LYS A 58 -32.33 -9.03 0.16
C LYS A 58 -31.76 -8.09 1.21
N GLU A 59 -32.60 -7.76 2.19
CA GLU A 59 -32.43 -6.76 3.27
C GLU A 59 -31.22 -6.98 4.20
N THR A 60 -30.39 -8.00 3.98
CA THR A 60 -29.25 -8.35 4.85
C THR A 60 -27.89 -8.27 4.14
N TYR A 61 -27.77 -7.48 3.08
CA TYR A 61 -26.48 -7.27 2.41
C TYR A 61 -25.48 -6.55 3.33
N LYS A 62 -24.48 -7.28 3.83
CA LYS A 62 -23.29 -6.70 4.46
C LYS A 62 -22.25 -6.42 3.39
N GLN A 63 -21.98 -5.14 3.15
CA GLN A 63 -20.93 -4.73 2.21
C GLN A 63 -19.57 -5.29 2.66
N PRO A 64 -18.82 -5.98 1.79
CA PRO A 64 -17.48 -6.44 2.14
C PRO A 64 -16.56 -5.27 2.45
N ASN A 65 -15.68 -5.46 3.43
CA ASN A 65 -14.62 -4.49 3.71
C ASN A 65 -13.50 -4.65 2.67
N PHE A 66 -13.46 -3.75 1.69
CA PHE A 66 -12.40 -3.73 0.67
C PHE A 66 -11.16 -2.93 1.08
N ALA A 67 -11.13 -2.37 2.29
CA ALA A 67 -9.98 -1.60 2.78
C ALA A 67 -8.83 -2.51 3.27
N ASP A 68 -9.15 -3.72 3.76
CA ASP A 68 -8.16 -4.73 4.13
C ASP A 68 -8.30 -5.97 3.24
N ARG A 69 -7.25 -6.26 2.49
CA ARG A 69 -7.24 -7.31 1.46
C ARG A 69 -6.05 -8.23 1.58
N GLU A 70 -5.32 -8.16 2.69
CA GLU A 70 -4.06 -8.88 2.88
C GLU A 70 -4.28 -10.38 2.72
N ARG A 71 -5.28 -10.92 3.42
CA ARG A 71 -5.64 -12.34 3.37
C ARG A 71 -6.00 -12.81 1.96
N GLU A 72 -6.74 -11.99 1.21
CA GLU A 72 -7.13 -12.34 -0.17
C GLU A 72 -5.89 -12.33 -1.09
N ILE A 73 -5.01 -11.35 -0.94
CA ILE A 73 -3.77 -11.25 -1.71
C ILE A 73 -2.81 -12.41 -1.39
N GLU A 74 -2.71 -12.81 -0.13
CA GLU A 74 -1.95 -13.99 0.31
C GLU A 74 -2.50 -15.28 -0.31
N LEU A 75 -3.82 -15.49 -0.24
CA LEU A 75 -4.49 -16.65 -0.82
C LEU A 75 -4.41 -16.69 -2.36
N PHE A 76 -4.45 -15.52 -3.01
CA PHE A 76 -4.27 -15.41 -4.46
C PHE A 76 -2.85 -15.76 -4.90
N GLY A 77 -1.87 -15.57 -4.01
CA GLY A 77 -0.50 -16.00 -4.22
C GLY A 77 0.26 -15.21 -5.29
N THR A 78 1.16 -15.91 -5.98
CA THR A 78 2.02 -15.33 -7.01
C THR A 78 1.26 -15.18 -8.33
N CYS A 79 1.29 -13.97 -8.89
CA CYS A 79 0.68 -13.69 -10.18
C CYS A 79 1.59 -12.81 -11.03
N LYS A 80 1.45 -12.90 -12.36
CA LYS A 80 2.11 -11.96 -13.26
C LYS A 80 1.52 -10.57 -13.08
N THR A 81 2.36 -9.54 -13.19
CA THR A 81 1.88 -8.15 -13.22
C THR A 81 1.20 -7.88 -14.57
N PRO A 82 -0.06 -7.40 -14.58
CA PRO A 82 -0.75 -7.01 -15.80
C PRO A 82 0.07 -6.01 -16.63
N LYS A 83 0.11 -6.18 -17.95
CA LYS A 83 0.95 -5.35 -18.85
C LYS A 83 0.73 -3.85 -18.62
N ARG A 84 -0.52 -3.43 -18.45
CA ARG A 84 -0.93 -2.03 -18.23
C ARG A 84 -0.43 -1.42 -16.91
N LEU A 85 -0.06 -2.24 -15.93
CA LEU A 85 0.39 -1.78 -14.63
C LEU A 85 1.91 -1.71 -14.49
N LYS A 86 2.67 -2.18 -15.48
CA LYS A 86 4.14 -2.21 -15.42
C LYS A 86 4.73 -0.82 -15.17
N ASP A 87 4.27 0.18 -15.92
CA ASP A 87 4.80 1.55 -15.83
C ASP A 87 4.39 2.23 -14.53
N VAL A 88 3.26 1.82 -13.95
CA VAL A 88 2.75 2.35 -12.69
C VAL A 88 3.57 1.87 -11.48
N LEU A 89 4.22 0.70 -11.57
CA LEU A 89 5.02 0.18 -10.46
C LEU A 89 6.12 1.16 -10.01
N VAL A 90 6.76 1.85 -10.96
CA VAL A 90 7.78 2.87 -10.68
C VAL A 90 7.22 4.04 -9.86
N LEU A 91 5.95 4.41 -10.10
CA LEU A 91 5.26 5.45 -9.32
C LEU A 91 4.90 4.95 -7.93
N LEU A 92 4.50 3.69 -7.81
CA LEU A 92 4.20 3.06 -6.52
C LEU A 92 5.44 2.91 -5.64
N GLU A 93 6.59 2.56 -6.21
CA GLU A 93 7.87 2.55 -5.50
C GLU A 93 8.18 3.92 -4.90
N LYS A 94 8.06 4.98 -5.72
CA LYS A 94 8.23 6.37 -5.26
C LYS A 94 7.23 6.74 -4.18
N MET A 95 5.97 6.31 -4.30
CA MET A 95 4.94 6.54 -3.30
C MET A 95 5.29 5.89 -1.95
N ILE A 96 5.71 4.62 -1.97
CA ILE A 96 6.13 3.88 -0.77
C ILE A 96 7.31 4.58 -0.09
N TRP A 97 8.30 5.01 -0.87
CA TRP A 97 9.46 5.73 -0.35
C TRP A 97 9.08 7.07 0.28
N ARG A 98 8.24 7.87 -0.40
CA ARG A 98 7.76 9.17 0.11
C ARG A 98 6.93 9.01 1.36
N HIS A 99 6.09 7.98 1.43
CA HIS A 99 5.29 7.64 2.61
C HIS A 99 6.17 7.39 3.83
N GLY A 100 7.20 6.54 3.72
CA GLY A 100 8.08 6.23 4.85
C GLY A 100 8.88 7.45 5.35
N LYS A 101 9.09 8.45 4.49
CA LYS A 101 9.74 9.72 4.85
C LYS A 101 8.76 10.81 5.29
N CYS A 102 7.46 10.57 5.18
CA CYS A 102 6.46 11.57 5.48
C CYS A 102 6.37 11.79 6.99
N GLY A 103 6.69 13.00 7.44
CA GLY A 103 6.53 13.41 8.83
C GLY A 103 5.08 13.68 9.19
N TYR A 104 4.21 12.67 9.16
CA TYR A 104 2.76 12.83 9.38
C TYR A 104 2.43 13.56 10.69
N LYS A 105 3.18 13.32 11.77
CA LYS A 105 3.04 14.05 13.03
C LYS A 105 3.32 15.55 12.85
N LEU A 106 4.44 15.91 12.25
CA LEU A 106 4.81 17.32 11.99
C LEU A 106 3.79 17.99 11.06
N LEU A 107 3.30 17.28 10.04
CA LEU A 107 2.29 17.78 9.13
C LEU A 107 0.96 18.05 9.86
N ARG A 108 0.52 17.10 10.69
CA ARG A 108 -0.67 17.26 11.52
C ARG A 108 -0.50 18.43 12.47
N ASP A 109 0.59 18.50 13.20
CA ASP A 109 0.84 19.54 14.20
C ASP A 109 0.94 20.94 13.55
N LYS A 110 1.39 21.03 12.28
CA LYS A 110 1.39 22.27 11.49
C LYS A 110 -0.01 22.72 11.04
N VAL A 111 -0.88 21.79 10.64
CA VAL A 111 -2.17 22.11 10.02
C VAL A 111 -3.32 22.13 11.04
N CYS A 112 -3.29 21.22 12.00
CA CYS A 112 -4.28 21.07 13.06
C CYS A 112 -3.55 20.72 14.36
N PRO A 113 -2.89 21.71 15.01
CA PRO A 113 -2.23 21.50 16.27
C PRO A 113 -3.24 21.03 17.31
N SER A 114 -2.89 19.97 18.04
CA SER A 114 -3.69 19.52 19.17
C SER A 114 -3.73 20.63 20.22
N LYS A 115 -4.91 20.96 20.74
CA LYS A 115 -5.13 21.97 21.79
C LYS A 115 -4.66 21.53 23.18
N VAL A 116 -3.63 20.67 23.28
CA VAL A 116 -3.10 20.33 24.62
C VAL A 116 -2.72 21.61 25.33
#